data_AF-A0A0A2GZ57-F1
#
_entry.id   AF-A0A0A2GZ57-F1
#
_cell.length_a   1.000
_cell.length_b   1.000
_cell.length_c   1.000
_cell.angle_alpha   90.00
_cell.angle_beta   90.00
_cell.angle_gamma   90.00
#
_symmetry.space_group_name_H-M   'P 1'
#
loop_
_entity.id
_entity.type
_entity.pdbx_description
1 polymer ?
#
loop_
_entity_poly.entity_id
_entity_poly.type
_entity_poly.pdbx_seq_one_letter_code
_entity_poly.pdbx_strand_id
1 'polypeptide(L)'
;MLKSFRILSLLEGVSFLVILFITMPSKYAFDNGMPNKVIGMAHGFLFLGYVVMAIMMKPVLKWNNKTLAIVLLCSIIPFGTFWMDKKYLRPLA
;
A
#
# COMPACT_ATOMS: atom_id res chain seq x y z
N MET A 1 -4.15 10.18 13.00
CA MET A 1 -3.52 10.38 11.67
C MET A 1 -2.42 9.36 11.40
N LEU A 2 -1.35 9.28 12.21
CA LEU A 2 -0.25 8.29 12.02
C LEU A 2 -0.72 6.83 12.13
N LYS A 3 -1.52 6.50 13.16
CA LYS A 3 -2.12 5.15 13.31
C LYS A 3 -2.98 4.76 12.10
N SER A 4 -3.80 5.69 11.60
CA SER A 4 -4.65 5.48 10.43
C SER A 4 -3.82 5.25 9.17
N PHE A 5 -2.75 6.03 8.96
CA PHE A 5 -1.85 5.85 7.82
C PHE A 5 -1.12 4.51 7.88
N ARG A 6 -0.70 4.09 9.07
CA ARG A 6 -0.09 2.78 9.31
C ARG A 6 -1.04 1.64 8.96
N ILE A 7 -2.27 1.67 9.46
CA ILE A 7 -3.29 0.67 9.13
C ILE A 7 -3.54 0.65 7.62
N LEU A 8 -3.66 1.83 6.99
CA LEU A 8 -3.88 1.94 5.54
C LEU A 8 -2.71 1.36 4.74
N SER A 9 -1.46 1.66 5.13
CA SER A 9 -0.26 1.13 4.47
C SER A 9 -0.14 -0.39 4.60
N LEU A 10 -0.54 -0.95 5.75
CA LEU A 10 -0.57 -2.39 5.96
C LEU A 10 -1.67 -3.05 5.14
N LEU A 11 -2.87 -2.47 5.10
CA LEU A 11 -3.98 -2.97 4.29
C LEU A 11 -3.67 -2.92 2.80
N GLU A 12 -3.04 -1.84 2.34
CA GLU A 12 -2.58 -1.69 0.96
C GLU A 12 -1.53 -2.76 0.61
N GLY A 13 -0.52 -2.95 1.46
CA GLY A 13 0.50 -3.98 1.25
C GLY A 13 -0.06 -5.41 1.28
N VAL A 14 -0.96 -5.71 2.22
CA VAL A 14 -1.63 -7.02 2.31
C VAL A 14 -2.53 -7.25 1.09
N SER A 15 -3.32 -6.26 0.67
CA SER A 15 -4.19 -6.39 -0.51
C SER A 15 -3.38 -6.60 -1.79
N PHE A 16 -2.20 -5.97 -1.92
CA PHE A 16 -1.29 -6.22 -3.04
C PHE A 16 -0.74 -7.66 -3.04
N LEU A 17 -0.34 -8.17 -1.87
CA LEU A 17 0.10 -9.57 -1.73
C LEU A 17 -1.03 -10.56 -2.05
N VAL A 18 -2.26 -10.28 -1.60
CA VAL A 18 -3.44 -11.08 -1.96
C VAL A 18 -3.66 -11.09 -3.46
N ILE A 19 -3.48 -9.96 -4.15
CA ILE A 19 -3.58 -9.91 -5.61
C ILE A 19 -2.55 -10.83 -6.26
N LEU A 20 -1.28 -10.68 -5.85
CA LEU A 20 -0.16 -11.40 -6.45
C LEU A 20 -0.21 -12.92 -6.20
N PHE A 21 -0.55 -13.34 -4.98
CA PHE A 21 -0.47 -14.74 -4.57
C PHE A 21 -1.79 -15.50 -4.63
N ILE A 22 -2.93 -14.80 -4.64
CA ILE A 22 -4.25 -15.44 -4.63
C ILE A 22 -4.99 -15.16 -5.92
N THR A 23 -5.26 -13.89 -6.23
CA THR A 23 -6.15 -13.59 -7.37
C THR A 23 -5.49 -13.77 -8.73
N MET A 24 -4.19 -13.49 -8.86
CA MET A 24 -3.46 -13.73 -10.11
C MET A 24 -3.33 -15.23 -10.42
N PRO A 25 -2.84 -16.10 -9.51
CA PRO A 25 -2.85 -17.54 -9.74
C PRO A 25 -4.26 -18.06 -9.99
N SER A 26 -5.26 -17.58 -9.25
CA SER A 26 -6.65 -18.00 -9.49
C SER A 26 -7.18 -17.60 -10.86
N LYS A 27 -6.82 -16.40 -11.35
CA LYS A 27 -7.22 -15.91 -12.67
C LYS A 27 -6.61 -16.74 -13.78
N TYR A 28 -5.34 -17.10 -13.68
CA TYR A 28 -4.65 -17.85 -14.74
C TYR A 28 -4.86 -19.37 -14.64
N ALA A 29 -5.05 -19.92 -13.44
CA ALA A 29 -5.20 -21.36 -13.24
C ALA A 29 -6.65 -21.85 -13.35
N PHE A 30 -7.64 -21.04 -12.94
CA PHE A 30 -9.06 -21.44 -12.95
C PHE A 30 -9.91 -20.64 -13.96
N ASP A 31 -9.27 -19.82 -14.79
CA ASP A 31 -9.89 -18.91 -15.78
C ASP A 31 -10.99 -18.00 -15.22
N ASN A 32 -11.04 -17.88 -13.89
CA ASN A 32 -12.04 -17.11 -13.17
C ASN A 32 -11.43 -15.78 -12.73
N GLY A 33 -11.62 -14.74 -13.56
CA GLY A 33 -11.10 -13.40 -13.31
C GLY A 33 -11.92 -12.56 -12.32
N MET A 34 -13.04 -13.07 -11.79
CA MET A 34 -13.96 -12.32 -10.94
C MET A 34 -13.34 -11.88 -9.59
N PRO A 35 -12.62 -12.76 -8.85
CA PRO A 35 -11.95 -12.39 -7.61
C PRO A 35 -10.90 -11.28 -7.81
N ASN A 36 -10.17 -11.34 -8.93
CA ASN A 36 -9.17 -10.33 -9.27
C ASN A 36 -9.80 -8.95 -9.52
N LYS A 37 -10.97 -8.90 -10.15
CA LYS A 37 -11.69 -7.63 -10.35
C LYS A 37 -12.09 -7.00 -9.02
N VAL A 38 -12.70 -7.77 -8.12
CA VAL A 38 -13.19 -7.26 -6.83
C VAL A 38 -12.04 -6.82 -5.94
N ILE A 39 -11.04 -7.67 -5.74
CA ILE A 39 -9.88 -7.35 -4.90
C ILE A 39 -9.03 -6.24 -5.55
N GLY A 40 -8.87 -6.27 -6.87
CA GLY A 40 -8.15 -5.23 -7.62
C GLY A 40 -8.79 -3.85 -7.47
N MET A 41 -10.13 -3.76 -7.54
CA MET A 41 -10.84 -2.50 -7.30
C MET A 41 -10.69 -2.03 -5.85
N ALA A 42 -10.83 -2.94 -4.87
CA ALA A 42 -10.64 -2.61 -3.46
C ALA A 42 -9.20 -2.11 -3.17
N HIS A 43 -8.20 -2.78 -3.75
CA HIS A 43 -6.80 -2.37 -3.64
C HIS A 43 -6.56 -1.01 -4.30
N GLY A 44 -7.14 -0.75 -5.49
CA GLY A 44 -7.03 0.56 -6.14
C GLY A 44 -7.55 1.71 -5.24
N PHE A 45 -8.62 1.47 -4.49
CA PHE A 45 -9.12 2.44 -3.52
C PHE A 45 -8.15 2.64 -2.34
N LEU A 46 -7.58 1.55 -1.80
CA LEU A 46 -6.57 1.61 -0.74
C LEU A 46 -5.30 2.34 -1.21
N PHE A 47 -4.85 2.10 -2.44
CA PHE A 47 -3.71 2.77 -3.06
C PHE A 47 -3.95 4.27 -3.17
N LEU A 48 -5.12 4.70 -3.67
CA LEU A 48 -5.46 6.12 -3.76
C LEU A 48 -5.47 6.78 -2.37
N GLY A 49 -6.07 6.11 -1.38
CA GLY A 49 -6.05 6.56 0.01
C GLY A 49 -4.63 6.69 0.56
N TYR A 50 -3.76 5.71 0.26
CA TYR A 50 -2.36 5.73 0.66
C TYR A 50 -1.62 6.94 0.08
N VAL A 51 -1.80 7.22 -1.22
CA VAL A 51 -1.18 8.38 -1.89
C VAL A 51 -1.60 9.69 -1.22
N VAL A 52 -2.90 9.88 -1.00
CA VAL A 52 -3.44 11.08 -0.33
C VAL A 52 -2.83 11.22 1.07
N MET A 53 -2.85 10.15 1.86
CA MET A 53 -2.31 10.18 3.22
C MET A 53 -0.79 10.39 3.24
N ALA A 54 -0.04 9.86 2.27
CA ALA A 54 1.40 10.09 2.15
C ALA A 54 1.72 11.57 1.88
N ILE A 55 0.93 12.23 1.03
CA ILE A 55 1.05 13.67 0.76
C ILE A 55 0.69 14.49 2.02
N MET A 56 -0.38 14.11 2.73
CA MET A 56 -0.77 14.77 3.99
C MET A 56 0.27 14.57 5.11
N MET A 57 0.94 13.43 5.15
CA MET A 57 1.98 13.11 6.14
C MET A 57 3.29 13.81 5.86
N LYS A 58 3.55 14.23 4.62
CA LYS A 58 4.78 14.94 4.24
C LYS A 58 5.13 16.11 5.17
N PRO A 59 4.24 17.10 5.42
CA PRO A 59 4.54 18.19 6.34
C PRO A 59 4.61 17.74 7.80
N VAL A 60 3.81 16.75 8.20
CA VAL A 60 3.75 16.24 9.58
C VAL A 60 5.05 15.55 9.98
N LEU A 61 5.60 14.75 9.07
CA LEU A 61 6.84 13.98 9.26
C LEU A 61 8.08 14.71 8.74
N LYS A 62 7.94 15.96 8.30
CA LYS A 62 8.99 16.80 7.72
C LYS A 62 9.79 16.07 6.63
N TRP A 63 9.09 15.32 5.78
CA TRP A 63 9.71 14.56 4.70
C TRP A 63 10.12 15.45 3.54
N ASN A 64 11.34 15.26 3.03
CA ASN A 64 11.77 15.85 1.77
C ASN A 64 11.05 15.21 0.58
N ASN A 65 11.03 15.92 -0.56
CA ASN A 65 10.42 15.42 -1.81
C ASN A 65 10.97 14.06 -2.25
N LYS A 66 12.27 13.80 -2.00
CA LYS A 66 12.89 12.48 -2.24
C LYS A 66 12.27 11.39 -1.37
N THR A 67 12.06 11.65 -0.08
CA THR A 67 11.44 10.69 0.84
C THR A 67 9.99 10.40 0.43
N LEU A 68 9.22 11.43 0.07
CA LEU A 68 7.87 11.25 -0.46
C LEU A 68 7.88 10.34 -1.71
N ALA A 69 8.78 10.59 -2.66
CA ALA A 69 8.89 9.77 -3.86
C ALA A 69 9.23 8.30 -3.53
N ILE A 70 10.15 8.07 -2.58
CA ILE A 70 10.47 6.72 -2.10
C ILE A 70 9.26 6.06 -1.46
N VAL A 71 8.51 6.77 -0.62
CA VAL A 71 7.30 6.27 0.05
C VAL A 71 6.21 5.90 -0.95
N LEU A 72 6.05 6.68 -2.02
CA LEU A 72 5.11 6.38 -3.11
C LEU A 72 5.59 5.20 -3.96
N LEU A 73 6.90 5.07 -4.22
CA LEU A 73 7.45 3.90 -4.89
C LEU A 73 7.28 2.62 -4.04
N CYS A 74 7.36 2.76 -2.72
CA CYS A 74 7.13 1.66 -1.79
C CYS A 74 5.71 1.08 -1.83
N SER A 75 4.69 1.79 -2.34
CA SER A 75 3.36 1.17 -2.53
C SER A 75 3.25 0.34 -3.81
N ILE A 76 4.14 0.55 -4.79
CA ILE A 76 4.14 -0.21 -6.04
C ILE A 76 4.98 -1.49 -5.89
N ILE A 77 6.01 -1.44 -5.05
CA ILE A 77 6.91 -2.57 -4.82
C ILE A 77 6.25 -3.51 -3.82
N PRO A 78 6.11 -4.82 -4.14
CA PRO A 78 5.64 -5.80 -3.17
C PRO A 78 6.55 -5.76 -1.94
N PHE A 79 5.96 -5.67 -0.75
CA PHE A 79 6.63 -5.46 0.55
C PHE A 79 7.19 -4.05 0.84
N GLY A 80 7.12 -3.10 -0.08
CA GLY A 80 7.66 -1.76 0.14
C GLY A 80 6.93 -1.00 1.25
N THR A 81 5.62 -1.15 1.37
CA THR A 81 4.82 -0.51 2.44
C THR A 81 5.17 -1.04 3.83
N PHE A 82 5.53 -2.33 3.96
CA PHE A 82 5.99 -2.90 5.22
C PHE A 82 7.36 -2.34 5.64
N TRP A 83 8.25 -2.11 4.67
CA TRP A 83 9.53 -1.46 4.94
C TRP A 83 9.34 0.01 5.34
N MET A 84 8.45 0.72 4.65
CA MET A 84 8.09 2.10 4.97
C MET A 84 7.51 2.20 6.39
N ASP A 85 6.58 1.32 6.76
CA ASP A 85 6.02 1.24 8.12
C ASP A 85 7.13 1.09 9.17
N LYS A 86 8.03 0.12 8.96
CA LYS A 86 9.11 -0.16 9.92
C LYS A 86 10.10 1.00 10.04
N LYS A 87 10.44 1.66 8.93
CA LYS A 87 11.47 2.70 8.89
C LYS A 87 10.95 4.07 9.32
N TYR A 88 9.73 4.42 8.95
CA TYR A 88 9.24 5.79 9.11
C TYR A 88 8.02 5.94 10.01
N LEU A 89 7.24 4.89 10.26
CA LEU A 89 6.02 4.98 11.08
C LEU A 89 6.17 4.36 12.46
N ARG A 90 6.97 3.29 12.58
CA ARG A 90 7.22 2.57 13.84
C ARG A 90 8.09 3.32 14.86
N PRO A 91 9.12 4.11 14.48
CA PRO A 91 9.96 4.84 15.44
C PRO A 91 9.30 6.05 16.12
N LEU A 92 8.07 6.40 15.75
CA LEU A 92 7.37 7.62 16.18
C LEU A 92 6.19 7.33 17.13
N ALA A 93 6.08 6.10 17.64
CA ALA A 93 4.99 5.62 18.49
C ALA A 93 5.49 5.24 19.89
#